data_AF-A0A0K8R7L8-F1
#
_entry.id   AF-A0A0K8R7L8-F1
#
_cell.length_a   1.000
_cell.length_b   1.000
_cell.length_c   1.000
_cell.angle_alpha   90.00
_cell.angle_beta   90.00
_cell.angle_gamma   90.00
#
_symmetry.space_group_name_H-M   'P 1'
#
loop_
_entity.id
_entity.type
_entity.pdbx_description
1 polymer ?
#
loop_
_entity_poly.entity_id
_entity_poly.type
_entity_poly.pdbx_seq_one_letter_code
_entity_poly.pdbx_strand_id
1 'polypeptide(L)'
;MVVPGLGGNPITVLSKQIKMELHKIKQKCPLFESNGSTVPKDKDEMVEREFNRLLEATSYLSHHLDFNYVQNKPVSLGQALEWVIKLQEKRVKERQIQHWKAILDLQEKLKDNHTKMVQMKERIEELNRIHKESTDLKQRDVTQEFVHRSRMHDLTLLRRDWDLLLDQQREIEDKLQELEASPPSDVYLSSRDRQVLDWHFANLEFANATPLNNLSLKHWDQDDDFEFTGSHLN
;
A
#
# COMPACT_ATOMS: atom_id res chain seq x y z
N MET A 1 9.14 19.62 35.85
CA MET A 1 8.36 18.76 36.77
C MET A 1 6.92 18.81 36.29
N VAL A 2 6.19 17.69 36.31
CA VAL A 2 4.84 17.57 35.73
C VAL A 2 3.91 16.91 36.76
N VAL A 3 2.68 17.40 36.86
CA VAL A 3 1.57 16.77 37.60
C VAL A 3 0.60 16.18 36.59
N PRO A 4 0.47 14.84 36.49
CA PRO A 4 -0.42 14.20 35.54
C PRO A 4 -1.86 14.18 36.06
N GLY A 5 -2.70 15.04 35.48
CA GLY A 5 -4.09 15.18 35.88
C GLY A 5 -4.29 15.65 37.34
N LEU A 6 -5.49 16.14 37.64
CA LEU A 6 -5.88 16.50 39.01
C LEU A 6 -7.05 15.65 39.52
N GLY A 7 -7.84 15.05 38.62
CA GLY A 7 -8.96 14.21 39.01
C GLY A 7 -8.48 12.86 39.51
N GLY A 8 -8.70 12.59 40.80
CA GLY A 8 -8.21 11.39 41.48
C GLY A 8 -6.77 11.50 42.01
N ASN A 9 -6.04 12.57 41.65
CA ASN A 9 -4.64 12.73 42.01
C ASN A 9 -4.50 13.33 43.44
N PRO A 10 -3.78 12.69 44.38
CA PRO A 10 -3.56 13.22 45.73
C PRO A 10 -2.80 14.55 45.75
N ILE A 11 -2.02 14.86 44.71
CA ILE A 11 -1.32 16.15 44.56
C ILE A 11 -2.31 17.32 44.53
N THR A 12 -3.56 17.10 44.12
CA THR A 12 -4.62 18.12 44.14
C THR A 12 -4.94 18.63 45.55
N VAL A 13 -4.79 17.78 46.57
CA VAL A 13 -4.98 18.19 47.97
C VAL A 13 -3.76 18.96 48.46
N LEU A 14 -2.56 18.46 48.13
CA LEU A 14 -1.31 19.11 48.51
C LEU A 14 -1.18 20.50 47.88
N SER A 15 -1.49 20.65 46.60
CA SER A 15 -1.37 21.93 45.89
C SER A 15 -2.14 23.07 46.56
N LYS A 16 -3.30 22.76 47.17
CA LYS A 16 -4.10 23.70 47.95
C LYS A 16 -3.47 24.05 49.30
N GLN A 17 -2.81 23.10 49.95
CA GLN A 17 -2.18 23.30 51.27
C GLN A 17 -0.90 24.11 51.18
N ILE A 18 -0.04 23.79 50.21
CA ILE A 18 1.26 24.44 50.03
C ILE A 18 1.23 25.62 49.05
N LYS A 19 0.05 26.01 48.55
CA LYS A 19 -0.15 27.08 47.56
C LYS A 19 0.77 26.94 46.35
N MET A 20 0.75 25.75 45.72
CA MET A 20 1.48 25.52 44.48
C MET A 20 0.84 26.30 43.33
N GLU A 21 1.66 26.99 42.55
CA GLU A 21 1.24 27.59 41.29
C GLU A 21 1.35 26.54 40.18
N LEU A 22 0.20 26.07 39.70
CA LEU A 22 0.11 25.05 38.64
C LEU A 22 -0.36 25.69 37.34
N HIS A 23 0.39 25.48 36.26
CA HIS A 23 0.06 25.99 34.93
C HIS A 23 -0.24 24.86 33.96
N LYS A 24 -1.20 25.07 33.06
CA LYS A 24 -1.53 24.04 32.06
C LYS A 24 -0.43 23.96 31.00
N ILE A 25 0.02 22.74 30.72
CA ILE A 25 0.97 22.47 29.64
C ILE A 25 0.20 22.48 28.31
N LYS A 26 0.65 23.31 27.35
CA LYS A 26 0.12 23.32 25.99
C LYS A 26 0.67 22.12 25.22
N GLN A 27 -0.22 21.33 24.64
CA GLN A 27 0.14 20.10 23.90
C GLN A 27 0.74 20.35 22.51
N LYS A 28 0.65 21.58 21.99
CA LYS A 28 1.23 21.91 20.68
C LYS A 28 2.75 21.83 20.74
N CYS A 29 3.33 20.81 20.13
CA CYS A 29 4.76 20.56 20.07
C CYS A 29 5.25 20.57 18.61
N PRO A 30 5.74 21.70 18.07
CA PRO A 30 6.29 21.72 16.72
C PRO A 30 7.62 20.95 16.64
N LEU A 31 7.73 20.02 15.69
CA LEU A 31 8.95 19.27 15.46
C LEU A 31 9.89 20.01 14.49
N PHE A 32 11.19 19.93 14.76
CA PHE A 32 12.25 20.49 13.92
C PHE A 32 13.18 19.38 13.46
N GLU A 33 13.57 19.44 12.19
CA GLU A 33 14.50 18.51 11.59
C GLU A 33 15.95 18.87 11.92
N SER A 34 16.87 17.95 11.63
CA SER A 34 18.32 18.17 11.83
C SER A 34 18.89 19.38 11.07
N ASN A 35 18.18 19.86 10.03
CA ASN A 35 18.53 21.06 9.28
C ASN A 35 17.97 22.37 9.90
N GLY A 36 17.24 22.29 11.01
CA GLY A 36 16.59 23.42 11.68
C GLY A 36 15.24 23.85 11.09
N SER A 37 14.76 23.20 10.03
CA SER A 37 13.45 23.47 9.44
C SER A 37 12.34 22.77 10.22
N THR A 38 11.15 23.36 10.23
CA THR A 38 9.97 22.75 10.85
C THR A 38 9.45 21.59 10.02
N VAL A 39 9.07 20.49 10.67
CA VAL A 39 8.34 19.40 10.02
C VAL A 39 6.97 19.92 9.57
N PRO A 40 6.56 19.72 8.30
CA PRO A 40 5.24 20.10 7.84
C PRO A 40 4.13 19.41 8.64
N LYS A 41 3.06 20.15 8.95
CA LYS A 41 1.96 19.66 9.77
C LYS A 41 1.34 18.35 9.25
N ASP A 42 1.16 18.23 7.94
CA ASP A 42 0.59 17.02 7.32
C ASP A 42 1.48 15.79 7.54
N LYS A 43 2.81 15.99 7.57
CA LYS A 43 3.77 14.91 7.84
C LYS A 43 3.82 14.54 9.31
N ASP A 44 3.77 15.53 10.19
CA ASP A 44 3.68 15.35 11.63
C ASP A 44 2.44 14.49 11.99
N GLU A 45 1.25 14.92 11.55
CA GLU A 45 0.00 14.18 11.79
C GLU A 45 -0.04 12.80 11.10
N MET A 46 0.62 12.64 9.96
CA MET A 46 0.73 11.34 9.28
C MET A 46 1.59 10.37 10.09
N VAL A 47 2.76 10.81 10.55
CA VAL A 47 3.70 9.95 11.30
C VAL A 47 3.17 9.66 12.69
N GLU A 48 2.55 10.62 13.38
CA GLU A 48 1.92 10.41 14.68
C GLU A 48 0.81 9.35 14.61
N ARG A 49 -0.05 9.43 13.58
CA ARG A 49 -1.08 8.40 13.35
C ARG A 49 -0.46 7.04 13.09
N GLU A 50 0.61 6.99 12.32
CA GLU A 50 1.30 5.73 12.01
C GLU A 50 1.99 5.14 13.25
N PHE A 51 2.59 5.98 14.10
CA PHE A 51 3.15 5.58 15.39
C PHE A 51 2.08 4.92 16.30
N ASN A 52 0.92 5.56 16.44
CA ASN A 52 -0.18 4.99 17.23
C ASN A 52 -0.69 3.66 16.64
N ARG A 53 -0.78 3.59 15.30
CA ARG A 53 -1.16 2.34 14.60
C ARG A 53 -0.14 1.22 14.82
N LEU A 54 1.15 1.55 14.92
CA LEU A 54 2.20 0.59 15.26
C LEU A 54 2.06 0.07 16.70
N LEU A 55 1.75 0.94 17.66
CA LEU A 55 1.49 0.53 19.05
C LEU A 55 0.28 -0.40 19.16
N GLU A 56 -0.84 -0.03 18.51
CA GLU A 56 -2.03 -0.89 18.43
C GLU A 56 -1.71 -2.26 17.82
N ALA A 57 -0.90 -2.28 16.76
CA ALA A 57 -0.46 -3.53 16.15
C ALA A 57 0.39 -4.37 17.11
N THR A 58 1.30 -3.76 17.87
CA THR A 58 2.06 -4.50 18.89
C THR A 58 1.20 -5.03 20.02
N SER A 59 0.18 -4.28 20.45
CA SER A 59 -0.82 -4.76 21.41
C SER A 59 -1.61 -5.93 20.83
N TYR A 60 -1.98 -5.88 19.54
CA TYR A 60 -2.62 -7.00 18.85
C TYR A 60 -1.72 -8.25 18.80
N LEU A 61 -0.43 -8.08 18.49
CA LEU A 61 0.54 -9.19 18.52
C LEU A 61 0.61 -9.82 19.92
N SER A 62 0.63 -9.01 20.98
CA SER A 62 0.73 -9.50 22.36
C SER A 62 -0.53 -10.22 22.83
N HIS A 63 -1.69 -9.60 22.65
CA HIS A 63 -2.95 -10.06 23.25
C HIS A 63 -3.71 -11.08 22.40
N HIS A 64 -3.68 -10.94 21.07
CA HIS A 64 -4.45 -11.81 20.18
C HIS A 64 -3.62 -12.97 19.61
N LEU A 65 -2.34 -12.76 19.33
CA LEU A 65 -1.46 -13.80 18.78
C LEU A 65 -0.59 -14.48 19.85
N ASP A 66 -0.71 -14.07 21.11
CA ASP A 66 0.12 -14.50 22.24
C ASP A 66 1.63 -14.47 21.94
N PHE A 67 2.04 -13.47 21.18
CA PHE A 67 3.41 -13.35 20.68
C PHE A 67 4.33 -12.68 21.72
N ASN A 68 4.40 -13.30 22.89
CA ASN A 68 5.07 -12.75 24.07
C ASN A 68 6.46 -13.36 24.33
N TYR A 69 6.78 -14.48 23.70
CA TYR A 69 8.05 -15.20 23.87
C TYR A 69 8.62 -15.65 22.53
N VAL A 70 9.92 -15.44 22.34
CA VAL A 70 10.68 -15.96 21.20
C VAL A 70 11.94 -16.65 21.72
N GLN A 71 12.12 -17.92 21.37
CA GLN A 71 13.28 -18.73 21.82
C GLN A 71 13.47 -18.71 23.35
N ASN A 72 12.38 -18.87 24.11
CA ASN A 72 12.34 -18.79 25.58
C ASN A 72 12.77 -17.46 26.19
N LYS A 73 12.86 -16.38 25.40
CA LYS A 73 13.09 -15.02 25.91
C LYS A 73 11.82 -14.18 25.77
N PRO A 74 11.48 -13.36 26.78
CA PRO A 74 10.36 -12.44 26.66
C PRO A 74 10.63 -11.43 25.55
N VAL A 75 9.60 -11.13 24.77
CA VAL A 75 9.66 -10.12 23.71
C VAL A 75 9.57 -8.73 24.31
N SER A 76 10.43 -7.83 23.86
CA SER A 76 10.36 -6.42 24.23
C SER A 76 9.47 -5.62 23.28
N LEU A 77 8.96 -4.48 23.75
CA LEU A 77 8.17 -3.57 22.92
C LEU A 77 8.96 -3.11 21.67
N GLY A 78 10.25 -2.77 21.85
CA GLY A 78 11.14 -2.39 20.75
C GLY A 78 11.27 -3.48 19.68
N GLN A 79 11.44 -4.75 20.09
CA GLN A 79 11.49 -5.88 19.15
C GLN A 79 10.18 -6.05 18.38
N ALA A 80 9.04 -5.94 19.08
CA ALA A 80 7.73 -6.05 18.46
C ALA A 80 7.51 -4.94 17.41
N LEU A 81 7.82 -3.69 17.75
CA LEU A 81 7.73 -2.55 16.83
C LEU A 81 8.59 -2.76 15.59
N GLU A 82 9.85 -3.20 15.74
CA GLU A 82 10.71 -3.52 14.60
C GLU A 82 10.12 -4.59 13.69
N TRP A 83 9.56 -5.66 14.27
CA TRP A 83 8.96 -6.73 13.48
C TRP A 83 7.70 -6.28 12.75
N VAL A 84 6.85 -5.46 13.39
CA VAL A 84 5.67 -4.88 12.76
C VAL A 84 6.09 -3.98 11.59
N ILE A 85 7.11 -3.13 11.76
CA ILE A 85 7.65 -2.27 10.68
C ILE A 85 8.16 -3.13 9.52
N LYS A 86 8.98 -4.15 9.80
CA LYS A 86 9.48 -5.09 8.78
C LYS A 86 8.34 -5.79 8.04
N LEU A 87 7.24 -6.12 8.74
CA LEU A 87 6.06 -6.71 8.13
C LEU A 87 5.34 -5.72 7.21
N GLN A 88 5.25 -4.44 7.57
CA GLN A 88 4.68 -3.41 6.69
C GLN A 88 5.56 -3.18 5.45
N GLU A 89 6.88 -3.12 5.61
CA GLU A 89 7.83 -3.03 4.48
C GLU A 89 7.71 -4.23 3.53
N LYS A 90 7.60 -5.44 4.09
CA LYS A 90 7.36 -6.66 3.32
C LYS A 90 6.04 -6.55 2.54
N ARG A 91 4.97 -6.09 3.17
CA ARG A 91 3.66 -5.93 2.54
C ARG A 91 3.69 -4.94 1.37
N VAL A 92 4.46 -3.86 1.47
CA VAL A 92 4.66 -2.91 0.35
C VAL A 92 5.32 -3.61 -0.83
N LYS A 93 6.42 -4.35 -0.59
CA LYS A 93 7.10 -5.12 -1.64
C LYS A 93 6.20 -6.20 -2.24
N GLU A 94 5.39 -6.87 -1.44
CA GLU A 94 4.43 -7.87 -1.94
C GLU A 94 3.38 -7.23 -2.86
N ARG A 95 2.86 -6.04 -2.53
CA ARG A 95 1.94 -5.29 -3.40
C ARG A 95 2.60 -4.85 -4.70
N GLN A 96 3.86 -4.40 -4.66
CA GLN A 96 4.62 -4.08 -5.86
C GLN A 96 4.76 -5.31 -6.77
N ILE A 97 5.13 -6.46 -6.20
CA ILE A 97 5.24 -7.71 -6.95
C ILE A 97 3.89 -8.10 -7.56
N GLN A 98 2.79 -7.99 -6.81
CA GLN A 98 1.45 -8.29 -7.31
C GLN A 98 1.06 -7.35 -8.46
N HIS A 99 1.37 -6.06 -8.35
CA HIS A 99 1.11 -5.07 -9.38
C HIS A 99 1.89 -5.37 -10.67
N TRP A 100 3.19 -5.61 -10.57
CA TRP A 100 4.02 -5.95 -11.74
C TRP A 100 3.63 -7.28 -12.36
N LYS A 101 3.21 -8.27 -11.55
CA LYS A 101 2.65 -9.52 -12.08
C LYS A 101 1.37 -9.29 -12.87
N ALA A 102 0.46 -8.44 -12.40
CA ALA A 102 -0.75 -8.10 -13.14
C ALA A 102 -0.45 -7.43 -14.49
N ILE A 103 0.56 -6.54 -14.53
CA ILE A 103 1.04 -5.94 -15.78
C ILE A 103 1.61 -7.01 -16.71
N LEU A 104 2.49 -7.90 -16.21
CA LEU A 104 3.07 -8.98 -17.01
C LEU A 104 1.98 -9.90 -17.59
N ASP A 105 0.98 -10.27 -16.79
CA ASP A 105 -0.15 -11.10 -17.24
C ASP A 105 -0.95 -10.42 -18.36
N LEU A 106 -1.14 -9.10 -18.30
CA LEU A 106 -1.78 -8.33 -19.37
C LEU A 106 -0.90 -8.21 -20.61
N GLN A 107 0.40 -7.98 -20.44
CA GLN A 107 1.35 -7.94 -21.55
C GLN A 107 1.46 -9.29 -22.27
N GLU A 108 1.39 -10.39 -21.54
CA GLU A 108 1.36 -11.74 -22.13
C GLU A 108 0.08 -11.95 -22.95
N LYS A 109 -1.09 -11.58 -22.41
CA LYS A 109 -2.36 -11.60 -23.16
C LYS A 109 -2.32 -10.70 -24.39
N LEU A 110 -1.70 -9.53 -24.30
CA LEU A 110 -1.55 -8.60 -25.40
C LEU A 110 -0.66 -9.21 -26.50
N LYS A 111 0.45 -9.85 -26.12
CA LYS A 111 1.34 -10.56 -27.04
C LYS A 111 0.64 -11.71 -27.75
N ASP A 112 -0.15 -12.49 -27.02
CA ASP A 112 -0.94 -13.58 -27.60
C ASP A 112 -2.00 -13.05 -28.58
N ASN A 113 -2.67 -11.95 -28.25
CA ASN A 113 -3.59 -11.26 -29.16
C ASN A 113 -2.87 -10.80 -30.43
N HIS A 114 -1.74 -10.09 -30.30
CA HIS A 114 -0.94 -9.66 -31.44
C HIS A 114 -0.50 -10.83 -32.33
N THR A 115 -0.13 -11.96 -31.73
CA THR A 115 0.25 -13.17 -32.48
C THR A 115 -0.93 -13.71 -33.30
N LYS A 116 -2.13 -13.76 -32.71
CA LYS A 116 -3.37 -14.15 -33.42
C LYS A 116 -3.72 -13.17 -34.52
N MET A 117 -3.56 -11.87 -34.28
CA MET A 117 -3.76 -10.86 -35.32
C MET A 117 -2.80 -11.10 -36.49
N VAL A 118 -1.49 -11.23 -36.25
CA VAL A 118 -0.53 -11.46 -37.34
C VAL A 118 -0.92 -12.67 -38.20
N GLN A 119 -1.28 -13.80 -37.58
CA GLN A 119 -1.76 -14.99 -38.30
C GLN A 119 -3.05 -14.74 -39.08
N MET A 120 -4.01 -14.02 -38.48
CA MET A 120 -5.28 -13.66 -39.12
C MET A 120 -5.04 -12.75 -40.33
N LYS A 121 -4.13 -11.79 -40.22
CA LYS A 121 -3.76 -10.87 -41.29
C LYS A 121 -3.18 -11.62 -42.48
N GLU A 122 -2.22 -12.52 -42.24
CA GLU A 122 -1.63 -13.38 -43.29
C GLU A 122 -2.72 -14.21 -43.99
N ARG A 123 -3.68 -14.75 -43.22
CA ARG A 123 -4.80 -15.52 -43.77
C ARG A 123 -5.75 -14.66 -44.63
N ILE A 124 -6.05 -13.45 -44.19
CA ILE A 124 -6.88 -12.48 -44.93
C ILE A 124 -6.18 -12.05 -46.22
N GLU A 125 -4.87 -11.79 -46.19
CA GLU A 125 -4.09 -11.41 -47.37
C GLU A 125 -4.06 -12.54 -48.41
N GLU A 126 -3.83 -13.78 -47.99
CA GLU A 126 -3.86 -14.96 -48.86
C GLU A 126 -5.25 -15.17 -49.50
N LEU A 127 -6.31 -15.10 -48.70
CA LEU A 127 -7.69 -15.24 -49.20
C LEU A 127 -8.09 -14.09 -50.14
N ASN A 128 -7.67 -12.85 -49.86
CA ASN A 128 -7.91 -11.72 -50.76
C ASN A 128 -7.16 -11.88 -52.08
N ARG A 129 -5.93 -12.40 -52.08
CA ARG A 129 -5.17 -12.69 -53.31
C ARG A 129 -5.92 -13.69 -54.18
N ILE A 130 -6.30 -14.82 -53.60
CA ILE A 130 -7.03 -15.89 -54.28
C ILE A 130 -8.42 -15.41 -54.76
N HIS A 131 -9.11 -14.59 -53.96
CA HIS A 131 -10.41 -14.03 -54.35
C HIS A 131 -10.25 -13.09 -55.55
N LYS A 132 -9.23 -12.23 -55.57
CA LYS A 132 -8.95 -11.32 -56.67
C LYS A 132 -8.67 -12.07 -57.98
N GLU A 133 -7.82 -13.09 -57.93
CA GLU A 133 -7.54 -13.99 -59.08
C GLU A 133 -8.83 -14.63 -59.62
N SER A 134 -9.76 -15.02 -58.75
CA SER A 134 -11.06 -15.59 -59.13
C SER A 134 -12.05 -14.56 -59.68
N THR A 135 -11.85 -13.28 -59.38
CA THR A 135 -12.72 -12.16 -59.83
C THR A 135 -12.39 -11.74 -61.26
N ASP A 136 -11.12 -11.87 -61.68
CA ASP A 136 -10.65 -11.50 -63.02
C ASP A 136 -11.11 -12.48 -64.13
N LEU A 137 -11.74 -13.60 -63.77
CA LEU A 137 -12.33 -14.57 -64.70
C LEU A 137 -13.65 -14.04 -65.30
N LYS A 138 -13.70 -13.86 -66.63
CA LYS A 138 -14.86 -13.33 -67.36
C LYS A 138 -16.08 -14.28 -67.46
N GLN A 139 -15.87 -15.59 -67.33
CA GLN A 139 -16.93 -16.61 -67.29
C GLN A 139 -16.59 -17.61 -66.18
N ARG A 140 -17.58 -17.91 -65.32
CA ARG A 140 -17.45 -18.85 -64.21
C ARG A 140 -18.47 -19.97 -64.36
N ASP A 141 -18.06 -21.21 -64.15
CA ASP A 141 -19.01 -22.33 -63.97
C ASP A 141 -19.67 -22.27 -62.59
N VAL A 142 -20.77 -23.00 -62.38
CA VAL A 142 -21.54 -23.03 -61.12
C VAL A 142 -20.67 -23.35 -59.89
N THR A 143 -19.73 -24.29 -60.01
CA THR A 143 -18.77 -24.66 -58.97
C THR A 143 -17.78 -23.53 -58.68
N GLN A 144 -17.32 -22.82 -59.70
CA GLN A 144 -16.41 -21.68 -59.56
C GLN A 144 -17.11 -20.47 -58.92
N GLU A 145 -18.38 -20.24 -59.27
CA GLU A 145 -19.23 -19.21 -58.64
C GLU A 145 -19.52 -19.54 -57.16
N PHE A 146 -19.79 -20.81 -56.84
CA PHE A 146 -19.94 -21.25 -55.44
C PHE A 146 -18.66 -21.00 -54.63
N VAL A 147 -17.50 -21.39 -55.14
CA VAL A 147 -16.20 -21.17 -54.48
C VAL A 147 -15.91 -19.69 -54.28
N HIS A 148 -16.22 -18.85 -55.28
CA HIS A 148 -16.06 -17.40 -55.18
C HIS A 148 -16.91 -16.79 -54.06
N ARG A 149 -18.20 -17.18 -53.97
CA ARG A 149 -19.11 -16.68 -52.91
C ARG A 149 -18.77 -17.24 -51.52
N SER A 150 -18.38 -18.50 -51.43
CA SER A 150 -17.90 -19.10 -50.17
C SER A 150 -16.70 -18.32 -49.63
N ARG A 151 -15.70 -18.03 -50.49
CA ARG A 151 -14.51 -17.26 -50.08
C ARG A 151 -14.85 -15.84 -49.65
N MET A 152 -15.82 -15.19 -50.30
CA MET A 152 -16.29 -13.87 -49.89
C MET A 152 -16.96 -13.92 -48.51
N HIS A 153 -17.73 -14.97 -48.23
CA HIS A 153 -18.30 -15.21 -46.91
C HIS A 153 -17.21 -15.44 -45.86
N ASP A 154 -16.23 -16.31 -46.15
CA ASP A 154 -15.10 -16.61 -45.26
C ASP A 154 -14.29 -15.33 -44.96
N LEU A 155 -14.01 -14.50 -45.97
CA LEU A 155 -13.36 -13.20 -45.79
C LEU A 155 -14.16 -12.26 -44.89
N THR A 156 -15.49 -12.29 -44.98
CA THR A 156 -16.36 -11.46 -44.12
C THR A 156 -16.30 -11.94 -42.67
N LEU A 157 -16.25 -13.26 -42.43
CA LEU A 157 -16.07 -13.82 -41.10
C LEU A 157 -14.70 -13.45 -40.50
N LEU A 158 -13.62 -13.62 -41.26
CA LEU A 158 -12.27 -13.28 -40.77
C LEU A 158 -12.12 -11.78 -40.48
N ARG A 159 -12.78 -10.90 -41.25
CA ARG A 159 -12.81 -9.45 -40.94
C ARG A 159 -13.52 -9.17 -39.63
N ARG A 160 -14.64 -9.85 -39.37
CA ARG A 160 -15.34 -9.70 -38.08
C ARG A 160 -14.48 -10.20 -36.91
N ASP A 161 -13.80 -11.33 -37.08
CA ASP A 161 -12.90 -11.85 -36.05
C ASP A 161 -11.69 -10.93 -35.83
N TRP A 162 -11.19 -10.29 -36.90
CA TRP A 162 -10.18 -9.24 -36.80
C TRP A 162 -10.66 -8.04 -35.98
N ASP A 163 -11.88 -7.56 -36.24
CA ASP A 163 -12.46 -6.44 -35.48
C ASP A 163 -12.59 -6.80 -33.98
N LEU A 164 -12.95 -8.04 -33.66
CA LEU A 164 -12.98 -8.52 -32.27
C LEU A 164 -11.59 -8.53 -31.62
N LEU A 165 -10.55 -8.95 -32.34
CA LEU A 165 -9.18 -8.93 -31.84
C LEU A 165 -8.69 -7.49 -31.60
N LEU A 166 -9.09 -6.56 -32.48
CA LEU A 166 -8.77 -5.13 -32.34
C LEU A 166 -9.45 -4.51 -31.11
N ASP A 167 -10.72 -4.85 -30.86
CA ASP A 167 -11.43 -4.40 -29.66
C ASP A 167 -10.78 -4.98 -28.39
N GLN A 168 -10.41 -6.27 -28.41
CA GLN A 168 -9.67 -6.90 -27.31
C GLN A 168 -8.30 -6.25 -27.08
N GLN A 169 -7.61 -5.84 -28.15
CA GLN A 169 -6.33 -5.14 -28.03
C GLN A 169 -6.51 -3.82 -27.29
N ARG A 170 -7.49 -3.00 -27.71
CA ARG A 170 -7.78 -1.72 -27.04
C ARG A 170 -8.13 -1.90 -25.58
N GLU A 171 -8.97 -2.88 -25.27
CA GLU A 171 -9.36 -3.14 -23.88
C GLU A 171 -8.16 -3.52 -22.99
N ILE A 172 -7.22 -4.31 -23.53
CA ILE A 172 -6.01 -4.68 -22.79
C ILE A 172 -5.07 -3.48 -22.64
N GLU A 173 -4.91 -2.66 -23.69
CA GLU A 173 -4.09 -1.43 -23.67
C GLU A 173 -4.64 -0.41 -22.67
N ASP A 174 -5.96 -0.18 -22.64
CA ASP A 174 -6.62 0.72 -21.69
C ASP A 174 -6.38 0.26 -20.24
N LYS A 175 -6.54 -1.04 -19.97
CA LYS A 175 -6.27 -1.63 -18.65
C LYS A 175 -4.80 -1.52 -18.24
N LEU A 176 -3.90 -1.68 -19.20
CA LEU A 176 -2.47 -1.54 -18.97
C LEU A 176 -2.11 -0.11 -18.60
N GLN A 177 -2.66 0.87 -19.32
CA GLN A 177 -2.48 2.29 -19.04
C GLN A 177 -3.05 2.68 -17.67
N GLU A 178 -4.21 2.13 -17.27
CA GLU A 178 -4.80 2.35 -15.95
C GLU A 178 -3.91 1.82 -14.82
N LEU A 179 -3.36 0.62 -14.98
CA LEU A 179 -2.42 0.06 -14.01
C LEU A 179 -1.12 0.87 -13.94
N GLU A 180 -0.53 1.24 -15.08
CA GLU A 180 0.69 2.05 -15.11
C GLU A 180 0.49 3.46 -14.51
N ALA A 181 -0.71 4.01 -14.58
CA ALA A 181 -1.05 5.30 -13.97
C ALA A 181 -1.23 5.24 -12.44
N SER A 182 -1.38 4.04 -11.87
CA SER A 182 -1.69 3.83 -10.45
C SER A 182 -0.71 2.88 -9.75
N PRO A 183 0.60 3.20 -9.73
CA PRO A 183 1.59 2.35 -9.07
C PRO A 183 1.34 2.33 -7.55
N PRO A 184 1.57 1.17 -6.88
CA PRO A 184 1.54 1.11 -5.43
C PRO A 184 2.66 1.95 -4.81
N SER A 185 2.55 2.22 -3.51
CA SER A 185 3.58 2.94 -2.75
C SER A 185 4.97 2.33 -2.96
N ASP A 186 5.97 3.18 -3.16
CA ASP A 186 7.36 2.76 -3.39
C ASP A 186 8.04 2.29 -2.08
N VAL A 187 7.80 3.03 -1.00
CA VAL A 187 8.33 2.75 0.33
C VAL A 187 7.22 2.82 1.37
N TYR A 188 7.39 2.08 2.46
CA TYR A 188 6.48 2.18 3.61
C TYR A 188 6.69 3.51 4.35
N LEU A 189 7.94 3.83 4.70
CA LEU A 189 8.35 5.10 5.29
C LEU A 189 9.60 5.58 4.56
N SER A 190 9.64 6.86 4.16
CA SER A 190 10.89 7.44 3.67
C SER A 190 11.89 7.62 4.83
N SER A 191 13.17 7.86 4.51
CA SER A 191 14.18 8.15 5.54
C SER A 191 13.81 9.34 6.43
N ARG A 192 13.13 10.34 5.86
CA ARG A 192 12.64 11.52 6.58
C ARG A 192 11.46 11.16 7.50
N ASP A 193 10.51 10.38 7.00
CA ASP A 193 9.38 9.91 7.82
C ASP A 193 9.88 9.03 8.98
N ARG A 194 10.89 8.20 8.73
CA ARG A 194 11.50 7.36 9.76
C ARG A 194 12.16 8.17 10.88
N GLN A 195 12.84 9.27 10.55
CA GLN A 195 13.45 10.15 11.56
C GLN A 195 12.39 10.80 12.48
N VAL A 196 11.26 11.23 11.90
CA VAL A 196 10.15 11.76 12.70
C VAL A 196 9.54 10.65 13.55
N LEU A 197 9.40 9.43 13.03
CA LEU A 197 8.93 8.28 13.81
C LEU A 197 9.86 7.95 14.97
N ASP A 198 11.18 8.01 14.75
CA ASP A 198 12.17 7.78 15.80
C ASP A 198 12.10 8.85 16.91
N TRP A 199 11.65 10.08 16.61
CA TRP A 199 11.34 11.07 17.63
C TRP A 199 10.16 10.63 18.53
N HIS A 200 9.10 10.05 17.97
CA HIS A 200 8.00 9.50 18.77
C HIS A 200 8.45 8.31 19.63
N PHE A 201 9.33 7.45 19.11
CA PHE A 201 9.96 6.41 19.92
C PHE A 201 10.78 7.01 21.06
N ALA A 202 11.60 8.03 20.80
CA ALA A 202 12.35 8.72 21.84
C ALA A 202 11.45 9.39 22.89
N ASN A 203 10.30 9.94 22.49
CA ASN A 203 9.30 10.49 23.41
C ASN A 203 8.68 9.40 24.30
N LEU A 204 8.46 8.20 23.76
CA LEU A 204 7.99 7.04 24.53
C LEU A 204 9.07 6.51 25.48
N GLU A 205 10.34 6.47 25.05
CA GLU A 205 11.49 6.13 25.90
C GLU A 205 11.68 7.17 27.02
N PHE A 206 11.43 8.45 26.73
CA PHE A 206 11.42 9.51 27.73
C PHE A 206 10.31 9.29 28.77
N ALA A 207 9.09 8.98 28.34
CA ALA A 207 7.96 8.71 29.25
C ALA A 207 8.23 7.52 30.18
N ASN A 208 8.87 6.47 29.66
CA ASN A 208 9.19 5.25 30.39
C ASN A 208 10.56 5.26 31.09
N ALA A 209 11.35 6.32 30.89
CA ALA A 209 12.72 6.48 31.38
C ALA A 209 13.66 5.29 31.06
N THR A 210 13.43 4.57 29.95
CA THR A 210 14.21 3.40 29.55
C THR A 210 14.08 3.16 28.04
N PRO A 211 15.09 2.56 27.39
CA PRO A 211 14.99 2.16 25.98
C PRO A 211 13.83 1.16 25.74
N LEU A 212 13.18 1.24 24.57
CA LEU A 212 12.04 0.36 24.24
C LEU A 212 12.39 -1.13 24.26
N ASN A 213 13.67 -1.45 24.09
CA ASN A 213 14.18 -2.82 24.16
C ASN A 213 14.15 -3.43 25.56
N ASN A 214 14.00 -2.62 26.60
CA ASN A 214 13.89 -3.08 27.98
C ASN A 214 12.43 -3.17 28.46
N LEU A 215 11.49 -2.61 27.71
CA LEU A 215 10.07 -2.64 28.05
C LEU A 215 9.46 -3.99 27.70
N SER A 216 8.68 -4.55 28.63
CA SER A 216 7.92 -5.78 28.40
C SER A 216 6.79 -5.51 27.40
N LEU A 217 6.74 -6.25 26.29
CA LEU A 217 5.66 -6.09 25.31
C LEU A 217 4.26 -6.20 25.94
N LYS A 218 4.10 -7.08 26.93
CA LYS A 218 2.79 -7.42 27.51
C LYS A 218 2.34 -6.49 28.64
N HIS A 219 3.26 -5.81 29.30
CA HIS A 219 3.01 -5.19 30.59
C HIS A 219 3.58 -3.77 30.72
N TRP A 220 4.06 -3.17 29.62
CA TRP A 220 4.64 -1.82 29.66
C TRP A 220 3.57 -0.75 29.95
N ASP A 221 2.31 -1.01 29.58
CA ASP A 221 1.14 -0.14 29.64
C ASP A 221 0.11 -0.61 30.70
N GLN A 222 0.52 -1.43 31.65
CA GLN A 222 -0.39 -2.05 32.62
C GLN A 222 -1.08 -1.05 33.57
N ASP A 223 -0.56 0.16 33.70
CA ASP A 223 -1.07 1.23 34.56
C ASP A 223 -1.91 2.27 33.82
N ASP A 224 -2.08 2.16 32.50
CA ASP A 224 -2.88 3.07 31.67
C ASP A 224 -4.34 3.16 32.16
N ASP A 225 -4.91 2.05 32.65
CA ASP A 225 -6.26 2.00 33.22
C ASP A 225 -6.46 2.90 34.46
N PHE A 226 -5.37 3.36 35.08
CA PHE A 226 -5.38 4.19 36.28
C PHE A 226 -4.96 5.65 36.03
N GLU A 227 -4.93 6.08 34.76
CA GLU A 227 -4.57 7.46 34.42
C GLU A 227 -5.50 8.49 35.10
N PHE A 228 -4.91 9.52 35.70
CA PHE A 228 -5.67 10.60 36.33
C PHE A 228 -6.32 11.51 35.28
N THR A 229 -7.52 11.99 35.57
CA THR A 229 -8.25 12.83 34.62
C THR A 229 -7.80 14.29 34.66
N GLY A 230 -7.87 14.95 33.50
CA GLY A 230 -7.57 16.37 33.32
C GLY A 230 -6.21 16.66 32.68
N SER A 231 -5.95 17.92 32.34
CA SER A 231 -4.69 18.32 31.68
C SER A 231 -3.48 18.14 32.60
N HIS A 232 -2.34 17.72 32.03
CA HIS A 232 -1.05 17.79 32.72
C HIS A 232 -0.67 19.24 33.05
N LEU A 233 -0.10 19.44 34.24
CA LEU A 233 0.32 20.75 34.73
C LEU A 233 1.81 20.80 35.04
N ASN A 234 2.42 21.98 34.96
CA ASN A 234 3.78 22.26 35.42
C ASN A 234 3.82 23.35 36.50
#